data_AF-A0A9W9CL20-F1
#
_entry.id   AF-A0A9W9CL20-F1
#
_cell.length_a   1.000
_cell.length_b   1.000
_cell.length_c   1.000
_cell.angle_alpha   90.00
_cell.angle_beta   90.00
_cell.angle_gamma   90.00
#
_symmetry.space_group_name_H-M   'P 1'
#
loop_
_entity.id
_entity.type
_entity.pdbx_description
1 polymer ?
#
loop_
_entity_poly.entity_id
_entity_poly.type
_entity_poly.pdbx_seq_one_letter_code
_entity_poly.pdbx_strand_id
1 'polypeptide(L)'
;MGPSDSRSLHTYLAKSSGSSYHFLSDEELEYMSLIQTRAQPYFPRFAAALAEQTPFEREQGRCAAVDFTNPQDHQITSFATATELHQYLGNDVSPPPYHTVPELPTRRLFILEDLPCNHILALGSRLRIPPSFFAGHWEDPASSTFNHRNPFQRCTLPNFRLRYATANRVEVDAPTPGHGGTSPNVFTFDTRVCRYLHTYNRGGLVYDEARSHHAMSFWSSPAREDGSWHAVLLVDPPLGQHVRCMTTKQLIPLRTRLADETSMPKYFLNPEMQTMDELPQSCSQWSSSYSSPGYISMFDDTLQSFSSNTSAPITATHNPLSVVAFPRRLVISTLIAYIRRRYLNLVSIQNSSFKPHTMRHNYLASFSKSNYSSWNSDLFDFIVGSRAAIRVFAGEMDDNATALALHNTPSDCGAAAAVVEQWERDGWQSIRELTAVVEETVNAFATGYLQYVTIQEAHVSNGNAQSLARITVLTMLFIPLSTVASIFSMGGDFLPGENRAWVFWVVAIPLLAVLAWLYWYRQIMRAWRERKEAVLPLFREKS
;
A
#
# COMPACT_ATOMS: atom_id res chain seq x y z
N MET A 1 13.94 -13.53 -60.92
CA MET A 1 14.83 -13.99 -59.83
C MET A 1 14.05 -13.81 -58.53
N GLY A 2 13.58 -14.78 -57.76
CA GLY A 2 13.63 -16.24 -57.69
C GLY A 2 13.10 -16.53 -56.26
N PRO A 3 12.14 -17.45 -56.05
CA PRO A 3 11.53 -17.63 -54.73
C PRO A 3 12.26 -18.75 -53.97
N SER A 4 13.06 -18.42 -52.96
CA SER A 4 13.56 -19.39 -51.99
C SER A 4 14.20 -18.69 -50.81
N ASP A 5 13.52 -18.67 -49.66
CA ASP A 5 14.14 -18.76 -48.32
C ASP A 5 13.09 -18.75 -47.19
N SER A 6 12.06 -19.61 -47.30
CA SER A 6 11.13 -19.91 -46.21
C SER A 6 11.51 -21.17 -45.41
N ARG A 7 12.64 -21.82 -45.75
CA ARG A 7 13.08 -23.09 -45.13
C ARG A 7 14.17 -22.96 -44.06
N SER A 8 14.74 -21.78 -43.85
CA SER A 8 15.83 -21.56 -42.88
C SER A 8 15.36 -21.23 -41.45
N LEU A 9 14.09 -20.88 -41.24
CA LEU A 9 13.53 -20.55 -39.92
C LEU A 9 13.15 -21.78 -39.08
N HIS A 10 12.83 -22.91 -39.72
CA HIS A 10 12.51 -24.16 -39.00
C HIS A 10 13.75 -24.86 -38.41
N THR A 11 14.95 -24.53 -38.86
CA THR A 11 16.17 -25.27 -38.49
C THR A 11 16.87 -24.73 -37.24
N TYR A 12 16.56 -23.51 -36.80
CA TYR A 12 17.17 -22.91 -35.61
C TYR A 12 16.49 -23.30 -34.28
N LEU A 13 15.29 -23.89 -34.31
CA LEU A 13 14.59 -24.40 -33.13
C LEU A 13 14.84 -25.89 -32.86
N ALA A 14 15.42 -26.62 -33.82
CA ALA A 14 15.70 -28.06 -33.69
C ALA A 14 16.99 -28.39 -32.90
N LYS A 15 17.68 -27.39 -32.34
CA LYS A 15 18.92 -27.56 -31.56
C LYS A 15 18.86 -27.01 -30.12
N SER A 16 17.67 -26.94 -29.52
CA SER A 16 17.53 -27.05 -28.07
C SER A 16 17.00 -28.45 -27.75
N SER A 17 17.92 -29.41 -27.62
CA SER A 17 17.63 -30.76 -27.15
C SER A 17 16.97 -30.71 -25.76
N GLY A 18 15.68 -31.07 -25.69
CA GLY A 18 14.92 -31.30 -24.45
C GLY A 18 13.83 -30.25 -24.16
N SER A 19 12.77 -30.18 -24.96
CA SER A 19 11.57 -29.42 -24.58
C SER A 19 10.93 -30.06 -23.33
N SER A 20 11.08 -29.41 -22.18
CA SER A 20 10.41 -29.78 -20.92
C SER A 20 8.89 -29.50 -20.95
N TYR A 21 8.34 -28.96 -22.05
CA TYR A 21 6.93 -28.58 -22.20
C TYR A 21 6.14 -29.65 -22.96
N HIS A 22 4.97 -29.99 -22.43
CA HIS A 22 3.96 -30.78 -23.11
C HIS A 22 2.87 -29.84 -23.62
N PHE A 23 2.81 -29.64 -24.94
CA PHE A 23 1.80 -28.79 -25.58
C PHE A 23 0.62 -29.66 -26.04
N LEU A 24 -0.61 -29.17 -25.84
CA LEU A 24 -1.84 -29.88 -26.23
C LEU A 24 -2.24 -29.59 -27.68
N SER A 25 -1.73 -28.51 -28.29
CA SER A 25 -1.99 -28.14 -29.69
C SER A 25 -0.84 -27.35 -30.32
N ASP A 26 -0.82 -27.29 -31.65
CA ASP A 26 0.15 -26.46 -32.40
C ASP A 26 -0.02 -24.96 -32.08
N GLU A 27 -1.25 -24.51 -31.80
CA GLU A 27 -1.55 -23.12 -31.42
C GLU A 27 -0.86 -22.74 -30.09
N GLU A 28 -0.79 -23.66 -29.13
CA GLU A 28 -0.09 -23.44 -27.86
C GLU A 28 1.44 -23.34 -28.05
N LEU A 29 2.00 -24.14 -28.97
CA LEU A 29 3.41 -24.08 -29.32
C LEU A 29 3.75 -22.73 -29.96
N GLU A 30 2.94 -22.28 -30.93
CA GLU A 30 3.09 -20.96 -31.55
C GLU A 30 2.94 -19.83 -30.53
N TYR A 31 1.96 -19.93 -29.62
CA TYR A 31 1.75 -18.94 -28.58
C TYR A 31 2.91 -18.88 -27.58
N MET A 32 3.48 -20.02 -27.18
CA MET A 32 4.71 -20.04 -26.38
C MET A 32 5.89 -19.41 -27.14
N SER A 33 6.03 -19.68 -28.44
CA SER A 33 7.05 -19.06 -29.28
C SER A 33 6.89 -17.53 -29.32
N LEU A 34 5.64 -17.04 -29.35
CA LEU A 34 5.32 -15.61 -29.31
C LEU A 34 5.78 -14.98 -27.98
N ILE A 35 5.52 -15.66 -26.86
CA ILE A 35 5.98 -15.21 -25.53
C ILE A 35 7.51 -15.11 -25.51
N GLN A 36 8.19 -16.18 -25.94
CA GLN A 36 9.65 -16.28 -25.84
C GLN A 36 10.39 -15.35 -26.81
N THR A 37 9.84 -15.09 -28.00
CA THR A 37 10.54 -14.30 -29.03
C THR A 37 10.11 -12.83 -29.07
N ARG A 38 8.82 -12.54 -28.93
CA ARG A 38 8.26 -11.18 -29.10
C ARG A 38 7.98 -10.49 -27.77
N ALA A 39 7.47 -11.22 -26.77
CA ALA A 39 7.15 -10.61 -25.47
C ALA A 39 8.37 -10.49 -24.56
N GLN A 40 9.30 -11.45 -24.61
CA GLN A 40 10.50 -11.50 -23.73
C GLN A 40 11.31 -10.20 -23.70
N PRO A 41 11.58 -9.47 -24.80
CA PRO A 41 12.32 -8.21 -24.73
C PRO A 41 11.65 -7.13 -23.87
N TYR A 42 10.31 -7.13 -23.81
CA TYR A 42 9.52 -6.16 -23.03
C TYR A 42 9.18 -6.68 -21.63
N PHE A 43 9.07 -8.00 -21.48
CA PHE A 43 8.66 -8.69 -20.25
C PHE A 43 9.62 -9.84 -19.89
N PRO A 44 10.92 -9.57 -19.69
CA PRO A 44 11.93 -10.62 -19.55
C PRO A 44 11.70 -11.46 -18.29
N ARG A 45 11.29 -10.84 -17.18
CA ARG A 45 11.04 -11.53 -15.92
C ARG A 45 9.80 -12.43 -15.99
N PHE A 46 8.76 -12.01 -16.69
CA PHE A 46 7.57 -12.83 -16.92
C PHE A 46 7.91 -14.07 -17.77
N ALA A 47 8.61 -13.88 -18.89
CA ALA A 47 9.01 -14.98 -19.75
C ALA A 47 9.93 -15.97 -19.01
N ALA A 48 10.87 -15.48 -18.19
CA ALA A 48 11.71 -16.31 -17.33
C ALA A 48 10.89 -17.05 -16.27
N ALA A 49 9.94 -16.38 -15.61
CA ALA A 49 9.09 -17.01 -14.59
C ALA A 49 8.27 -18.17 -15.17
N LEU A 50 7.73 -18.04 -16.39
CA LEU A 50 7.07 -19.15 -17.08
C LEU A 50 8.03 -20.28 -17.47
N ALA A 51 9.26 -19.92 -17.84
CA ALA A 51 10.33 -20.87 -18.16
C ALA A 51 10.72 -21.75 -16.94
N GLU A 52 10.74 -21.15 -15.76
CA GLU A 52 11.20 -21.76 -14.51
C GLU A 52 10.14 -22.63 -13.81
N GLN A 53 8.86 -22.54 -14.18
CA GLN A 53 7.81 -23.36 -13.57
C GLN A 53 8.06 -24.85 -13.81
N THR A 54 8.05 -25.63 -12.73
CA THR A 54 8.07 -27.10 -12.77
C THR A 54 6.78 -27.65 -13.40
N PRO A 55 6.74 -28.90 -13.91
CA PRO A 55 5.53 -29.48 -14.49
C PRO A 55 4.30 -29.42 -13.57
N PHE A 56 4.51 -29.57 -12.25
CA PHE A 56 3.44 -29.41 -11.26
C PHE A 56 2.99 -27.95 -11.15
N GLU A 57 3.93 -27.00 -11.13
CA GLU A 57 3.59 -25.58 -10.99
C GLU A 57 2.82 -25.00 -12.18
N ARG A 58 3.04 -25.59 -13.37
CA ARG A 58 2.36 -25.22 -14.63
C ARG A 58 0.88 -25.56 -14.66
N GLU A 59 0.43 -26.44 -13.77
CA GLU A 59 -0.98 -26.84 -13.60
C GLU A 59 -1.59 -26.32 -12.30
N GLN A 60 -0.77 -26.07 -11.27
CA GLN A 60 -1.25 -25.62 -9.97
C GLN A 60 -1.64 -24.13 -10.00
N GLY A 61 -2.91 -23.89 -10.34
CA GLY A 61 -3.72 -22.67 -10.22
C GLY A 61 -5.21 -23.05 -10.32
N ARG A 62 -6.12 -22.07 -10.25
CA ARG A 62 -7.58 -22.34 -10.31
C ARG A 62 -8.21 -21.62 -11.49
N CYS A 63 -9.01 -22.34 -12.27
CA CYS A 63 -9.75 -21.74 -13.37
C CYS A 63 -11.22 -22.17 -13.33
N ALA A 64 -12.13 -21.24 -13.61
CA ALA A 64 -13.54 -21.52 -13.78
C ALA A 64 -14.11 -20.73 -14.96
N ALA A 65 -15.12 -21.28 -15.62
CA ALA A 65 -15.93 -20.60 -16.63
C ALA A 65 -17.33 -20.37 -16.08
N VAL A 66 -17.86 -19.18 -16.30
CA VAL A 66 -19.26 -18.84 -16.08
C VAL A 66 -19.89 -18.62 -17.46
N ASP A 67 -20.83 -19.48 -17.82
CA ASP A 67 -21.53 -19.45 -19.10
C ASP A 67 -22.89 -18.76 -18.95
N PHE A 68 -23.07 -17.67 -19.70
CA PHE A 68 -24.27 -16.83 -19.76
C PHE A 68 -25.06 -17.04 -21.06
N THR A 69 -24.79 -18.11 -21.82
CA THR A 69 -25.49 -18.42 -23.08
C THR A 69 -26.98 -18.67 -22.82
N ASN A 70 -27.33 -19.23 -21.66
CA ASN A 70 -28.71 -19.34 -21.23
C ASN A 70 -29.16 -18.02 -20.54
N PRO A 71 -30.18 -17.33 -21.06
CA PRO A 71 -30.65 -16.06 -20.50
C PRO A 71 -31.51 -16.21 -19.23
N GLN A 72 -31.77 -17.43 -18.75
CA GLN A 72 -32.52 -17.65 -17.50
C GLN A 72 -31.67 -18.21 -16.37
N ASP A 73 -30.49 -18.75 -16.69
CA ASP A 73 -29.62 -19.42 -15.74
C ASP A 73 -28.18 -19.36 -16.24
N HIS A 74 -27.21 -19.36 -15.34
CA HIS A 74 -25.80 -19.36 -15.72
C HIS A 74 -25.12 -20.62 -15.18
N GLN A 75 -24.28 -21.24 -16.00
CA GLN A 75 -23.59 -22.46 -15.63
C GLN A 75 -22.16 -22.15 -15.20
N ILE A 76 -21.80 -22.57 -13.99
CA ILE A 76 -20.43 -22.47 -13.48
C ILE A 76 -19.73 -23.82 -13.68
N THR A 77 -18.61 -23.81 -14.38
CA THR A 77 -17.75 -24.99 -14.60
C THR A 77 -16.35 -24.71 -14.09
N SER A 78 -15.88 -25.48 -13.11
CA SER A 78 -14.51 -25.37 -12.59
C SER A 78 -13.60 -26.39 -13.25
N PHE A 79 -12.36 -26.01 -13.53
CA PHE A 79 -11.36 -26.86 -14.18
C PHE A 79 -10.21 -27.15 -13.21
N ALA A 80 -9.89 -28.43 -13.05
CA ALA A 80 -8.76 -28.87 -12.23
C ALA A 80 -7.44 -28.88 -13.02
N THR A 81 -7.50 -28.98 -14.35
CA THR A 81 -6.32 -29.03 -15.23
C THR A 81 -6.52 -28.21 -16.50
N ALA A 82 -5.42 -27.76 -17.10
CA ALA A 82 -5.46 -27.06 -18.38
C ALA A 82 -6.02 -27.93 -19.52
N THR A 83 -5.92 -29.26 -19.43
CA THR A 83 -6.50 -30.19 -20.40
C THR A 83 -8.02 -30.16 -20.41
N GLU A 84 -8.66 -30.12 -19.24
CA GLU A 84 -10.12 -29.98 -19.11
C GLU A 84 -10.60 -28.65 -19.70
N LEU A 85 -9.89 -27.57 -19.39
CA LEU A 85 -10.15 -26.24 -19.95
C LEU A 85 -9.99 -26.24 -21.48
N HIS A 86 -8.94 -26.87 -21.99
CA HIS A 86 -8.69 -26.99 -23.43
C HIS A 86 -9.82 -27.77 -24.13
N GLN A 87 -10.30 -28.86 -23.53
CA GLN A 87 -11.43 -29.62 -24.05
C GLN A 87 -12.72 -28.81 -24.04
N TYR A 88 -12.98 -28.07 -22.96
CA TYR A 88 -14.14 -27.18 -22.86
C TYR A 88 -14.13 -26.10 -23.95
N LEU A 89 -12.98 -25.46 -24.17
CA LEU A 89 -12.79 -24.48 -25.25
C LEU A 89 -12.87 -25.10 -26.66
N GLY A 90 -12.50 -26.38 -26.81
CA GLY A 90 -12.56 -27.11 -28.07
C GLY A 90 -13.96 -27.52 -28.50
N ASN A 91 -14.87 -27.73 -27.55
CA ASN A 91 -16.24 -28.16 -27.83
C ASN A 91 -17.08 -27.10 -28.58
N ASP A 92 -16.66 -25.83 -28.60
CA ASP A 92 -17.28 -24.76 -29.39
C ASP A 92 -17.11 -24.92 -30.91
N VAL A 93 -16.18 -25.78 -31.36
CA VAL A 93 -15.82 -25.90 -32.79
C VAL A 93 -16.73 -26.89 -33.53
N SER A 94 -17.60 -27.62 -32.84
CA SER A 94 -18.54 -28.58 -33.47
C SER A 94 -19.97 -28.05 -33.43
N PRO A 95 -20.50 -27.43 -34.51
CA PRO A 95 -21.94 -27.19 -34.60
C PRO A 95 -22.64 -28.57 -34.59
N PRO A 96 -23.73 -28.76 -33.81
CA PRO A 96 -24.49 -29.99 -33.88
C PRO A 96 -24.97 -30.19 -35.32
N PRO A 97 -24.76 -31.38 -35.92
CA PRO A 97 -25.38 -31.67 -37.19
C PRO A 97 -26.89 -31.71 -36.92
N TYR A 98 -27.66 -30.94 -37.69
CA TYR A 98 -29.13 -30.85 -37.69
C TYR A 98 -29.78 -29.79 -36.76
N HIS A 99 -30.06 -28.62 -37.34
CA HIS A 99 -31.32 -27.83 -37.31
C HIS A 99 -32.03 -27.40 -35.98
N THR A 100 -32.51 -26.13 -36.00
CA THR A 100 -33.81 -25.60 -35.46
C THR A 100 -33.90 -24.76 -34.17
N VAL A 101 -32.84 -24.08 -33.73
CA VAL A 101 -32.98 -22.91 -32.82
C VAL A 101 -32.05 -21.80 -33.32
N PRO A 102 -32.45 -20.51 -33.37
CA PRO A 102 -31.46 -19.44 -33.58
C PRO A 102 -30.40 -19.57 -32.49
N GLU A 103 -29.16 -19.85 -32.89
CA GLU A 103 -28.04 -20.05 -31.97
C GLU A 103 -27.96 -18.84 -31.03
N LEU A 104 -28.23 -19.07 -29.75
CA LEU A 104 -28.13 -18.04 -28.73
C LEU A 104 -26.66 -17.56 -28.68
N PRO A 105 -26.41 -16.25 -28.50
CA PRO A 105 -25.06 -15.74 -28.42
C PRO A 105 -24.28 -16.40 -27.30
N THR A 106 -23.09 -16.87 -27.62
CA THR A 106 -22.16 -17.47 -26.65
C THR A 106 -21.52 -16.37 -25.82
N ARG A 107 -21.77 -16.38 -24.50
CA ARG A 107 -21.30 -15.34 -23.58
C ARG A 107 -20.63 -15.99 -22.40
N ARG A 108 -19.30 -15.91 -22.31
CA ARG A 108 -18.54 -16.63 -21.28
C ARG A 108 -17.49 -15.77 -20.61
N LEU A 109 -17.45 -15.86 -19.28
CA LEU A 109 -16.41 -15.28 -18.44
C LEU A 109 -15.53 -16.40 -17.89
N PHE A 110 -14.24 -16.39 -18.23
CA PHE A 110 -13.23 -17.23 -17.59
C PHE A 110 -12.59 -16.46 -16.44
N ILE A 111 -12.55 -17.06 -15.26
CA ILE A 111 -11.85 -16.53 -14.10
C ILE A 111 -10.62 -17.41 -13.90
N LEU A 112 -9.44 -16.81 -13.91
CA LEU A 112 -8.18 -17.50 -13.65
C LEU A 112 -7.52 -16.87 -12.43
N GLU A 113 -7.28 -17.69 -11.40
CA GLU A 113 -6.49 -17.32 -10.24
C GLU A 113 -5.06 -17.83 -10.37
N ASP A 114 -4.11 -16.94 -10.07
CA ASP A 114 -2.67 -17.14 -10.31
C ASP A 114 -2.33 -17.23 -11.80
N LEU A 115 -1.08 -17.56 -12.15
CA LEU A 115 -0.58 -17.61 -13.53
C LEU A 115 0.18 -18.91 -13.87
N PRO A 116 -0.49 -20.09 -13.77
CA PRO A 116 0.08 -21.35 -14.24
C PRO A 116 0.25 -21.33 -15.77
N CYS A 117 1.42 -21.77 -16.25
CA CYS A 117 1.79 -21.69 -17.67
C CYS A 117 0.78 -22.38 -18.59
N ASN A 118 0.28 -23.56 -18.24
CA ASN A 118 -0.57 -24.34 -19.16
C ASN A 118 -1.95 -23.69 -19.34
N HIS A 119 -2.48 -23.03 -18.31
CA HIS A 119 -3.73 -22.27 -18.44
C HIS A 119 -3.54 -20.99 -19.27
N ILE A 120 -2.39 -20.32 -19.14
CA ILE A 120 -2.04 -19.17 -20.00
C ILE A 120 -1.98 -19.59 -21.46
N LEU A 121 -1.37 -20.74 -21.75
CA LEU A 121 -1.29 -21.27 -23.11
C LEU A 121 -2.69 -21.62 -23.64
N ALA A 122 -3.51 -22.33 -22.86
CA ALA A 122 -4.86 -22.72 -23.25
C ALA A 122 -5.76 -21.50 -23.55
N LEU A 123 -5.85 -20.53 -22.63
CA LEU A 123 -6.66 -19.32 -22.83
C LEU A 123 -6.06 -18.40 -23.90
N GLY A 124 -4.75 -18.19 -23.86
CA GLY A 124 -4.05 -17.26 -24.74
C GLY A 124 -4.10 -17.66 -26.21
N SER A 125 -3.86 -18.94 -26.50
CA SER A 125 -3.91 -19.47 -27.87
C SER A 125 -5.35 -19.47 -28.41
N ARG A 126 -6.30 -20.05 -27.67
CA ARG A 126 -7.70 -20.23 -28.11
C ARG A 126 -8.47 -18.92 -28.22
N LEU A 127 -8.33 -18.03 -27.23
CA LEU A 127 -9.04 -16.73 -27.21
C LEU A 127 -8.23 -15.61 -27.87
N ARG A 128 -7.01 -15.90 -28.37
CA ARG A 128 -6.10 -14.96 -29.03
C ARG A 128 -5.77 -13.74 -28.16
N ILE A 129 -5.54 -13.98 -26.87
CA ILE A 129 -5.25 -12.92 -25.91
C ILE A 129 -3.79 -12.49 -26.08
N PRO A 130 -3.46 -11.19 -26.12
CA PRO A 130 -2.07 -10.76 -26.21
C PRO A 130 -1.24 -11.18 -24.97
N PRO A 131 -0.01 -11.70 -25.12
CA PRO A 131 0.86 -12.04 -23.99
C PRO A 131 1.09 -10.91 -22.98
N SER A 132 1.03 -9.66 -23.43
CA SER A 132 1.17 -8.46 -22.58
C SER A 132 0.06 -8.33 -21.53
N PHE A 133 -1.10 -8.96 -21.74
CA PHE A 133 -2.18 -9.04 -20.75
C PHE A 133 -1.73 -9.83 -19.52
N PHE A 134 -1.28 -11.07 -19.72
CA PHE A 134 -0.76 -11.94 -18.65
C PHE A 134 0.53 -11.38 -18.04
N ALA A 135 1.45 -10.87 -18.88
CA ALA A 135 2.71 -10.31 -18.41
C ALA A 135 2.50 -9.09 -17.51
N GLY A 136 1.53 -8.25 -17.86
CA GLY A 136 1.23 -7.09 -17.05
C GLY A 136 0.43 -7.40 -15.78
N HIS A 137 -0.31 -8.51 -15.74
CA HIS A 137 -0.88 -9.03 -14.49
C HIS A 137 0.21 -9.64 -13.60
N TRP A 138 1.21 -10.31 -14.19
CA TRP A 138 2.31 -10.93 -13.47
C TRP A 138 3.16 -9.92 -12.68
N GLU A 139 3.34 -8.71 -13.22
CA GLU A 139 4.18 -7.67 -12.62
C GLU A 139 3.75 -7.23 -11.22
N ASP A 140 4.72 -6.70 -10.46
CA ASP A 140 4.50 -6.12 -9.15
C ASP A 140 3.53 -4.92 -9.23
N PRO A 141 2.35 -4.98 -8.58
CA PRO A 141 1.38 -3.89 -8.58
C PRO A 141 1.87 -2.62 -7.87
N ALA A 142 2.86 -2.76 -6.98
CA ALA A 142 3.51 -1.63 -6.31
C ALA A 142 4.56 -0.92 -7.19
N SER A 143 4.83 -1.43 -8.40
CA SER A 143 5.73 -0.77 -9.34
C SER A 143 5.12 0.53 -9.86
N SER A 144 5.93 1.59 -9.94
CA SER A 144 5.54 2.87 -10.55
C SER A 144 5.17 2.74 -12.03
N THR A 145 5.64 1.70 -12.72
CA THR A 145 5.37 1.49 -14.15
C THR A 145 4.12 0.67 -14.43
N PHE A 146 3.43 0.16 -13.41
CA PHE A 146 2.36 -0.84 -13.55
C PHE A 146 1.26 -0.45 -14.56
N ASN A 147 0.72 0.77 -14.46
CA ASN A 147 -0.29 1.31 -15.38
C ASN A 147 0.28 2.21 -16.48
N HIS A 148 1.60 2.43 -16.53
CA HIS A 148 2.23 3.40 -17.43
C HIS A 148 3.09 2.78 -18.55
N ARG A 149 3.05 1.45 -18.71
CA ARG A 149 3.83 0.77 -19.77
C ARG A 149 3.45 1.18 -21.19
N ASN A 150 2.17 1.49 -21.43
CA ASN A 150 1.74 2.08 -22.69
C ASN A 150 1.39 3.56 -22.47
N PRO A 151 2.31 4.51 -22.73
CA PRO A 151 2.06 5.92 -22.49
C PRO A 151 0.99 6.51 -23.41
N PHE A 152 0.65 5.84 -24.51
CA PHE A 152 -0.32 6.30 -25.50
C PHE A 152 -1.75 5.84 -25.22
N GLN A 153 -1.95 4.90 -24.28
CA GLN A 153 -3.26 4.35 -23.97
C GLN A 153 -3.40 4.14 -22.47
N ARG A 154 -3.89 5.18 -21.76
CA ARG A 154 -4.16 5.13 -20.32
C ARG A 154 -5.55 4.60 -19.98
N CYS A 155 -6.55 4.91 -20.81
CA CYS A 155 -7.85 4.28 -20.77
C CYS A 155 -7.83 3.05 -21.69
N THR A 156 -8.15 1.88 -21.15
CA THR A 156 -8.03 0.61 -21.87
C THR A 156 -9.36 -0.09 -22.11
N LEU A 157 -10.50 0.56 -21.76
CA LEU A 157 -11.82 -0.06 -21.85
C LEU A 157 -12.09 -0.65 -23.25
N PRO A 158 -12.74 -1.83 -23.33
CA PRO A 158 -13.35 -2.57 -22.23
C PRO A 158 -12.35 -3.35 -21.36
N ASN A 159 -11.06 -3.36 -21.70
CA ASN A 159 -10.03 -4.03 -20.91
C ASN A 159 -9.57 -3.12 -19.78
N PHE A 160 -9.15 -3.67 -18.65
CA PHE A 160 -8.57 -2.86 -17.58
C PHE A 160 -7.61 -3.66 -16.73
N ARG A 161 -6.80 -2.95 -15.97
CA ARG A 161 -5.97 -3.50 -14.91
C ARG A 161 -6.05 -2.59 -13.70
N LEU A 162 -6.50 -3.16 -12.59
CA LEU A 162 -6.59 -2.46 -11.31
C LEU A 162 -5.53 -3.02 -10.38
N ARG A 163 -4.92 -2.13 -9.61
CA ARG A 163 -4.11 -2.50 -8.44
C ARG A 163 -4.87 -2.20 -7.16
N TYR A 164 -4.70 -3.03 -6.16
CA TYR A 164 -5.31 -2.79 -4.86
C TYR A 164 -4.44 -3.33 -3.72
N ALA A 165 -4.49 -2.65 -2.59
CA ALA A 165 -3.68 -3.01 -1.44
C ALA A 165 -4.56 -3.72 -0.39
N THR A 166 -3.99 -4.71 0.29
CA THR A 166 -4.68 -5.52 1.30
C THR A 166 -3.89 -5.56 2.61
N ALA A 167 -4.62 -5.74 3.71
CA ALA A 167 -4.05 -6.06 5.02
C ALA A 167 -4.31 -7.55 5.29
N ASN A 168 -3.27 -8.24 5.75
CA ASN A 168 -3.27 -9.67 6.00
C ASN A 168 -3.01 -9.87 7.49
N ARG A 169 -3.98 -10.45 8.19
CA ARG A 169 -3.84 -10.83 9.59
C ARG A 169 -2.97 -12.08 9.72
N VAL A 170 -1.68 -11.88 9.48
CA VAL A 170 -0.66 -12.92 9.56
C VAL A 170 0.62 -12.37 10.14
N GLU A 171 1.42 -13.29 10.64
CA GLU A 171 2.74 -13.04 11.16
C GLU A 171 3.72 -14.05 10.56
N VAL A 172 4.91 -13.57 10.18
CA VAL A 172 5.95 -14.41 9.59
C VAL A 172 6.84 -14.96 10.70
N ASP A 173 6.94 -16.28 10.77
CA ASP A 173 7.79 -16.97 11.76
C ASP A 173 9.25 -17.03 11.27
N ALA A 174 9.82 -15.86 10.99
CA ALA A 174 11.20 -15.76 10.54
C ALA A 174 12.16 -15.97 11.73
N PRO A 175 13.23 -16.77 11.58
CA PRO A 175 14.24 -16.90 12.62
C PRO A 175 14.83 -15.52 12.93
N THR A 176 14.78 -15.11 14.20
CA THR A 176 15.37 -13.84 14.62
C THR A 176 16.87 -13.92 14.33
N PRO A 177 17.43 -13.00 13.52
CA PRO A 177 18.86 -13.00 13.28
C PRO A 177 19.58 -12.85 14.62
N GLY A 178 20.56 -13.73 14.88
CA GLY A 178 21.40 -13.63 16.07
C GLY A 178 22.11 -12.27 16.12
N HIS A 179 22.18 -11.69 17.32
CA HIS A 179 22.96 -10.51 17.70
C HIS A 179 23.25 -9.50 16.56
N GLY A 180 22.28 -8.61 16.30
CA GLY A 180 22.51 -7.35 15.56
C GLY A 180 22.00 -7.29 14.12
N GLY A 181 21.42 -8.35 13.57
CA GLY A 181 20.76 -8.29 12.25
C GLY A 181 19.33 -7.73 12.33
N THR A 182 18.90 -6.96 11.33
CA THR A 182 17.47 -6.62 11.15
C THR A 182 16.76 -7.79 10.49
N SER A 183 15.63 -8.24 11.05
CA SER A 183 14.80 -9.26 10.40
C SER A 183 14.35 -8.78 9.02
N PRO A 184 14.30 -9.65 7.99
CA PRO A 184 13.71 -9.27 6.71
C PRO A 184 12.25 -8.86 6.92
N ASN A 185 11.87 -7.71 6.39
CA ASN A 185 10.50 -7.17 6.52
C ASN A 185 9.70 -7.32 5.21
N VAL A 186 10.28 -7.97 4.20
CA VAL A 186 9.67 -8.19 2.89
C VAL A 186 9.89 -9.65 2.48
N PHE A 187 8.80 -10.31 2.11
CA PHE A 187 8.78 -11.72 1.68
C PHE A 187 8.02 -11.82 0.35
N THR A 188 8.31 -12.84 -0.46
CA THR A 188 7.53 -13.09 -1.68
C THR A 188 6.43 -14.10 -1.39
N PHE A 189 5.32 -13.99 -2.10
CA PHE A 189 4.28 -15.00 -2.07
C PHE A 189 4.81 -16.31 -2.68
N ASP A 190 4.22 -17.44 -2.25
CA ASP A 190 4.49 -18.76 -2.82
C ASP A 190 3.54 -19.05 -4.00
N THR A 191 3.56 -18.16 -5.01
CA THR A 191 2.60 -18.11 -6.13
C THR A 191 3.33 -17.82 -7.45
N ARG A 192 2.63 -17.85 -8.59
CA ARG A 192 3.24 -17.65 -9.94
C ARG A 192 3.15 -16.20 -10.40
N VAL A 193 2.51 -15.35 -9.62
CA VAL A 193 2.49 -13.89 -9.76
C VAL A 193 3.58 -13.23 -8.91
N CYS A 194 4.09 -12.08 -9.35
CA CYS A 194 5.10 -11.34 -8.60
C CYS A 194 4.43 -10.52 -7.48
N ARG A 195 4.26 -11.12 -6.29
CA ARG A 195 3.62 -10.48 -5.13
C ARG A 195 4.50 -10.52 -3.89
N TYR A 196 4.40 -9.47 -3.09
CA TYR A 196 5.21 -9.26 -1.90
C TYR A 196 4.35 -9.03 -0.66
N LEU A 197 4.81 -9.58 0.47
CA LEU A 197 4.27 -9.37 1.80
C LEU A 197 5.23 -8.49 2.60
N HIS A 198 4.75 -7.33 3.05
CA HIS A 198 5.47 -6.37 3.86
C HIS A 198 5.03 -6.47 5.32
N THR A 199 5.95 -6.83 6.22
CA THR A 199 5.66 -6.99 7.65
C THR A 199 6.14 -5.78 8.44
N TYR A 200 5.43 -5.46 9.52
CA TYR A 200 5.88 -4.45 10.48
C TYR A 200 6.94 -5.04 11.41
N ASN A 201 7.85 -4.18 11.89
CA ASN A 201 8.77 -4.56 12.95
C ASN A 201 8.00 -4.65 14.29
N ARG A 202 8.07 -5.80 14.97
CA ARG A 202 7.44 -6.02 16.29
C ARG A 202 7.84 -4.99 17.34
N GLY A 203 9.10 -4.55 17.32
CA GLY A 203 9.61 -3.52 18.23
C GLY A 203 9.53 -2.11 17.67
N GLY A 204 8.91 -1.92 16.50
CA GLY A 204 8.81 -0.63 15.84
C GLY A 204 7.76 0.28 16.48
N LEU A 205 7.73 1.54 16.02
CA LEU A 205 6.74 2.55 16.44
C LEU A 205 5.29 2.09 16.25
N VAL A 206 5.03 1.30 15.21
CA VAL A 206 3.73 0.72 14.87
C VAL A 206 3.90 -0.77 14.65
N TYR A 207 3.06 -1.56 15.33
CA TYR A 207 2.87 -2.97 15.07
C TYR A 207 1.45 -3.20 14.53
N ASP A 208 1.34 -3.83 13.35
CA ASP A 208 0.06 -4.06 12.69
C ASP A 208 0.14 -5.24 11.69
N GLU A 209 -1.00 -5.58 11.09
CA GLU A 209 -1.20 -6.61 10.07
C GLU A 209 -0.29 -6.41 8.84
N ALA A 210 0.26 -7.51 8.32
CA ALA A 210 1.14 -7.47 7.16
C ALA A 210 0.42 -6.95 5.91
N ARG A 211 1.15 -6.29 5.00
CA ARG A 211 0.57 -5.56 3.86
C ARG A 211 1.00 -6.19 2.55
N SER A 212 0.14 -6.19 1.56
CA SER A 212 0.47 -6.64 0.20
C SER A 212 -0.27 -5.83 -0.85
N HIS A 213 0.30 -5.75 -2.05
CA HIS A 213 -0.35 -5.16 -3.21
C HIS A 213 -0.70 -6.26 -4.20
N HIS A 214 -1.90 -6.17 -4.76
CA HIS A 214 -2.54 -7.15 -5.62
C HIS A 214 -3.01 -6.48 -6.91
N ALA A 215 -3.30 -7.27 -7.93
CA ALA A 215 -3.84 -6.86 -9.21
C ALA A 215 -5.10 -7.66 -9.56
N MET A 216 -5.99 -7.00 -10.28
CA MET A 216 -7.10 -7.61 -10.98
C MET A 216 -7.05 -7.14 -12.43
N SER A 217 -7.07 -8.05 -13.40
CA SER A 217 -6.99 -7.70 -14.81
C SER A 217 -8.15 -8.30 -15.58
N PHE A 218 -8.75 -7.50 -16.44
CA PHE A 218 -9.88 -7.89 -17.25
C PHE A 218 -9.60 -7.67 -18.73
N TRP A 219 -9.89 -8.70 -19.51
CA TRP A 219 -9.85 -8.65 -20.96
C TRP A 219 -11.16 -9.17 -21.52
N SER A 220 -11.65 -8.56 -22.59
CA SER A 220 -12.79 -9.06 -23.34
C SER A 220 -12.55 -8.98 -24.84
N SER A 221 -12.98 -10.02 -25.55
CA SER A 221 -13.08 -9.98 -27.00
C SER A 221 -14.09 -8.90 -27.42
N PRO A 222 -13.88 -8.19 -28.54
CA PRO A 222 -14.93 -7.37 -29.13
C PRO A 222 -16.22 -8.18 -29.30
N ALA A 223 -17.37 -7.59 -28.95
CA ALA A 223 -18.66 -8.24 -29.18
C ALA A 223 -18.80 -8.53 -30.68
N ARG A 224 -19.06 -9.80 -31.01
CA ARG A 224 -19.31 -10.24 -32.38
C ARG A 224 -20.69 -9.74 -32.85
N GLU A 225 -20.97 -9.81 -34.15
CA GLU A 225 -22.24 -9.36 -34.74
C GLU A 225 -23.46 -10.12 -34.18
N ASP A 226 -23.26 -11.38 -33.80
CA ASP A 226 -24.24 -12.23 -33.12
C ASP A 226 -24.48 -11.84 -31.64
N GLY A 227 -23.64 -10.97 -31.08
CA GLY A 227 -23.65 -10.60 -29.67
C GLY A 227 -22.88 -11.56 -28.75
N SER A 228 -22.11 -12.49 -29.33
CA SER A 228 -21.22 -13.39 -28.61
C SER A 228 -19.95 -12.67 -28.13
N TRP A 229 -19.48 -13.02 -26.93
CA TRP A 229 -18.24 -12.52 -26.39
C TRP A 229 -17.60 -13.52 -25.43
N HIS A 230 -16.27 -13.50 -25.39
CA HIS A 230 -15.47 -14.19 -24.38
C HIS A 230 -14.71 -13.15 -23.56
N ALA A 231 -14.66 -13.33 -22.26
CA ALA A 231 -13.93 -12.47 -21.36
C ALA A 231 -13.07 -13.29 -20.40
N VAL A 232 -11.95 -12.71 -19.97
CA VAL A 232 -11.04 -13.30 -18.99
C VAL A 232 -10.81 -12.32 -17.86
N LEU A 233 -11.07 -12.75 -16.63
CA LEU A 233 -10.75 -12.07 -15.40
C LEU A 233 -9.58 -12.80 -14.71
N LEU A 234 -8.44 -12.13 -14.62
CA LEU A 234 -7.29 -12.59 -13.83
C LEU A 234 -7.39 -12.00 -12.43
N VAL A 235 -7.31 -12.86 -11.42
CA VAL A 235 -7.34 -12.49 -10.01
C VAL A 235 -6.12 -13.06 -9.29
N ASP A 236 -5.63 -12.33 -8.30
CA ASP A 236 -4.51 -12.83 -7.51
C ASP A 236 -4.93 -13.94 -6.54
N PRO A 237 -4.05 -14.93 -6.32
CA PRO A 237 -4.26 -15.95 -5.30
C PRO A 237 -4.22 -15.36 -3.89
N PRO A 238 -5.00 -15.93 -2.95
CA PRO A 238 -4.93 -15.54 -1.54
C PRO A 238 -3.55 -15.87 -0.97
N LEU A 239 -3.20 -15.21 0.13
CA LEU A 239 -1.99 -15.55 0.86
C LEU A 239 -2.08 -17.00 1.40
N GLY A 240 -1.12 -17.83 1.01
CA GLY A 240 -1.02 -19.23 1.44
C GLY A 240 -0.56 -19.41 2.89
N GLN A 241 -0.15 -20.64 3.23
CA GLN A 241 0.40 -20.96 4.56
C GLN A 241 1.89 -20.61 4.71
N HIS A 242 2.56 -20.30 3.60
CA HIS A 242 4.00 -20.05 3.56
C HIS A 242 4.30 -18.82 2.69
N VAL A 243 5.43 -18.19 2.97
CA VAL A 243 6.06 -17.16 2.14
C VAL A 243 7.50 -17.54 1.84
N ARG A 244 8.08 -17.05 0.76
CA ARG A 244 9.49 -17.29 0.45
C ARG A 244 10.33 -16.09 0.88
N CYS A 245 11.46 -16.37 1.53
CA CYS A 245 12.49 -15.37 1.79
C CYS A 245 13.12 -14.90 0.48
N MET A 246 13.23 -13.60 0.25
CA MET A 246 13.81 -13.07 -0.99
C MET A 246 15.27 -13.49 -1.20
N THR A 247 16.06 -13.52 -0.12
CA THR A 247 17.51 -13.79 -0.19
C THR A 247 17.80 -15.28 -0.29
N THR A 248 17.17 -16.09 0.57
CA THR A 248 17.47 -17.53 0.68
C THR A 248 16.53 -18.41 -0.15
N LYS A 249 15.44 -17.85 -0.68
CA LYS A 249 14.34 -18.58 -1.33
C LYS A 249 13.68 -19.66 -0.47
N GLN A 250 13.99 -19.70 0.82
CA GLN A 250 13.44 -20.69 1.76
C GLN A 250 11.97 -20.36 2.05
N LEU A 251 11.14 -21.40 2.12
CA LEU A 251 9.76 -21.32 2.60
C LEU A 251 9.74 -21.09 4.11
N ILE A 252 9.01 -20.07 4.53
CA ILE A 252 8.81 -19.67 5.93
C ILE A 252 7.31 -19.78 6.24
N PRO A 253 6.91 -20.46 7.32
CA PRO A 253 5.51 -20.59 7.67
C PRO A 253 4.92 -19.27 8.17
N LEU A 254 3.63 -19.09 7.87
CA LEU A 254 2.82 -17.99 8.35
C LEU A 254 1.94 -18.44 9.53
N ARG A 255 1.82 -17.56 10.52
CA ARG A 255 0.89 -17.71 11.65
C ARG A 255 -0.28 -16.76 11.45
N THR A 256 -1.50 -17.25 11.59
CA THR A 256 -2.73 -16.45 11.46
C THR A 256 -3.08 -15.65 12.71
N ARG A 257 -2.42 -15.94 13.83
CA ARG A 257 -2.53 -15.18 15.09
C ARG A 257 -1.39 -14.19 15.18
N LEU A 258 -1.71 -12.98 15.64
CA LEU A 258 -0.72 -11.94 15.87
C LEU A 258 -0.13 -12.11 17.28
N ALA A 259 1.15 -11.80 17.45
CA ALA A 259 1.77 -11.78 18.78
C ALA A 259 1.06 -10.84 19.77
N ASP A 260 0.53 -9.72 19.28
CA ASP A 260 -0.32 -8.79 20.03
C ASP A 260 -1.72 -8.70 19.39
N GLU A 261 -2.68 -9.34 20.04
CA GLU A 261 -4.10 -9.37 19.65
C GLU A 261 -4.88 -8.14 20.13
N THR A 262 -4.24 -7.14 20.75
CA THR A 262 -4.90 -5.84 21.04
C THR A 262 -5.26 -5.08 19.75
N SER A 263 -4.73 -5.52 18.62
CA SER A 263 -5.06 -5.06 17.28
C SER A 263 -6.52 -5.40 16.89
N MET A 264 -7.19 -4.41 16.29
CA MET A 264 -8.66 -4.35 16.09
C MET A 264 -9.26 -5.61 15.40
N PRO A 265 -10.55 -5.97 15.68
CA PRO A 265 -11.20 -7.18 15.15
C PRO A 265 -11.26 -7.28 13.61
N LYS A 266 -11.28 -8.54 13.14
CA LYS A 266 -11.14 -9.00 11.74
C LYS A 266 -12.13 -8.41 10.71
N TYR A 267 -13.30 -7.92 11.13
CA TYR A 267 -14.41 -7.57 10.22
C TYR A 267 -14.91 -6.13 10.33
N PHE A 268 -14.30 -5.30 11.17
CA PHE A 268 -14.85 -3.96 11.44
C PHE A 268 -14.58 -2.93 10.34
N LEU A 269 -13.67 -3.23 9.41
CA LEU A 269 -13.15 -2.25 8.44
C LEU A 269 -13.75 -2.36 7.04
N ASN A 270 -14.19 -3.56 6.65
CA ASN A 270 -14.78 -3.78 5.34
C ASN A 270 -16.15 -3.09 5.28
N PRO A 271 -16.43 -2.28 4.23
CA PRO A 271 -17.75 -1.70 4.06
C PRO A 271 -18.79 -2.78 3.74
N GLU A 272 -20.03 -2.51 4.10
CA GLU A 272 -21.17 -3.31 3.66
C GLU A 272 -21.37 -3.13 2.14
N MET A 273 -21.50 -4.23 1.41
CA MET A 273 -21.66 -4.22 -0.05
C MET A 273 -23.11 -4.33 -0.51
N GLN A 274 -24.03 -4.64 0.41
CA GLN A 274 -25.44 -4.80 0.10
C GLN A 274 -26.16 -3.47 0.15
N THR A 275 -27.06 -3.25 -0.79
CA THR A 275 -28.04 -2.17 -0.74
C THR A 275 -28.99 -2.42 0.42
N MET A 276 -29.43 -1.34 1.10
CA MET A 276 -30.43 -1.42 2.16
C MET A 276 -31.82 -1.66 1.57
N ASP A 277 -32.00 -2.81 0.92
CA ASP A 277 -33.26 -3.25 0.35
C ASP A 277 -34.08 -4.00 1.42
N GLU A 278 -35.41 -4.07 1.21
CA GLU A 278 -36.27 -4.86 2.08
C GLU A 278 -35.88 -6.35 2.00
N LEU A 279 -35.74 -6.99 3.17
CA LEU A 279 -35.47 -8.44 3.24
C LEU A 279 -36.64 -9.21 2.59
N PRO A 280 -36.38 -10.41 2.01
CA PRO A 280 -37.44 -11.24 1.46
C PRO A 280 -38.55 -11.53 2.46
N GLN A 281 -39.78 -11.73 1.98
CA GLN A 281 -40.93 -12.05 2.83
C GLN A 281 -40.73 -13.32 3.67
N SER A 282 -39.91 -14.25 3.19
CA SER A 282 -39.60 -15.49 3.89
C SER A 282 -38.38 -15.33 4.80
N CYS A 283 -38.58 -15.44 6.12
CA CYS A 283 -37.52 -15.30 7.12
C CYS A 283 -36.36 -16.31 6.94
N SER A 284 -36.62 -17.47 6.34
CA SER A 284 -35.58 -18.48 6.06
C SER A 284 -34.59 -18.04 4.98
N GLN A 285 -34.92 -17.03 4.18
CA GLN A 285 -34.08 -16.49 3.11
C GLN A 285 -33.31 -15.24 3.55
N TRP A 286 -33.49 -14.76 4.79
CA TRP A 286 -32.79 -13.58 5.28
C TRP A 286 -31.28 -13.80 5.37
N SER A 287 -30.86 -14.98 5.85
CA SER A 287 -29.44 -15.33 5.94
C SER A 287 -28.77 -15.46 4.57
N SER A 288 -29.48 -15.98 3.56
CA SER A 288 -28.96 -16.06 2.18
C SER A 288 -28.95 -14.70 1.47
N SER A 289 -29.87 -13.80 1.83
CA SER A 289 -29.91 -12.43 1.30
C SER A 289 -28.80 -11.56 1.89
N TYR A 290 -28.45 -11.82 3.16
CA TYR A 290 -27.36 -11.16 3.86
C TYR A 290 -26.06 -12.00 3.80
N SER A 291 -25.52 -12.22 2.59
CA SER A 291 -24.19 -12.83 2.42
C SER A 291 -23.10 -11.76 2.28
N SER A 292 -22.21 -11.68 3.28
CA SER A 292 -21.02 -10.83 3.21
C SER A 292 -19.88 -11.60 2.54
N PRO A 293 -19.08 -10.96 1.66
CA PRO A 293 -17.90 -11.60 1.08
C PRO A 293 -16.91 -12.05 2.17
N GLY A 294 -16.16 -13.11 1.89
CA GLY A 294 -15.10 -13.58 2.77
C GLY A 294 -13.90 -12.64 2.82
N TYR A 295 -13.63 -11.88 1.74
CA TYR A 295 -12.45 -11.03 1.55
C TYR A 295 -11.12 -11.79 1.68
N ILE A 296 -11.14 -13.10 1.38
CA ILE A 296 -9.95 -13.96 1.44
C ILE A 296 -9.47 -14.26 0.02
N SER A 297 -10.33 -14.86 -0.80
CA SER A 297 -10.05 -15.12 -2.21
C SER A 297 -11.10 -14.42 -3.08
N MET A 298 -10.62 -13.54 -3.96
CA MET A 298 -11.48 -12.88 -4.94
C MET A 298 -12.11 -13.89 -5.90
N PHE A 299 -11.42 -15.00 -6.21
CA PHE A 299 -11.95 -16.07 -7.04
C PHE A 299 -13.18 -16.71 -6.40
N ASP A 300 -13.08 -17.11 -5.13
CA ASP A 300 -14.18 -17.78 -4.40
C ASP A 300 -15.35 -16.83 -4.17
N ASP A 301 -15.08 -15.60 -3.72
CA ASP A 301 -16.12 -14.59 -3.50
C ASP A 301 -16.87 -14.26 -4.80
N THR A 302 -16.16 -14.20 -5.94
CA THR A 302 -16.77 -13.93 -7.25
C THR A 302 -17.66 -15.09 -7.71
N LEU A 303 -17.22 -16.35 -7.58
CA LEU A 303 -18.03 -17.51 -7.93
C LEU A 303 -19.25 -17.67 -7.01
N GLN A 304 -19.09 -17.37 -5.72
CA GLN A 304 -20.20 -17.37 -4.77
C GLN A 304 -21.24 -16.30 -5.11
N SER A 305 -20.82 -15.11 -5.56
CA SER A 305 -21.73 -14.05 -6.00
C SER A 305 -22.56 -14.43 -7.23
N PHE A 306 -22.02 -15.27 -8.12
CA PHE A 306 -22.80 -15.83 -9.22
C PHE A 306 -23.80 -16.86 -8.69
N SER A 307 -23.35 -17.77 -7.82
CA SER A 307 -24.18 -18.84 -7.25
C SER A 307 -25.35 -18.37 -6.36
N SER A 308 -25.26 -17.20 -5.73
CA SER A 308 -26.23 -16.74 -4.73
C SER A 308 -27.49 -16.06 -5.29
N ASN A 309 -27.71 -16.06 -6.62
CA ASN A 309 -28.85 -15.39 -7.30
C ASN A 309 -29.01 -13.89 -6.98
N THR A 310 -28.01 -13.27 -6.34
CA THR A 310 -28.01 -11.85 -5.93
C THR A 310 -27.45 -10.93 -7.02
N SER A 311 -27.01 -11.49 -8.14
CA SER A 311 -26.47 -10.75 -9.27
C SER A 311 -27.61 -10.14 -10.12
N ALA A 312 -27.37 -8.91 -10.58
CA ALA A 312 -28.29 -8.07 -11.35
C ALA A 312 -29.03 -8.80 -12.49
N PRO A 313 -30.22 -8.31 -12.91
CA PRO A 313 -31.03 -8.96 -13.94
C PRO A 313 -30.22 -9.27 -15.22
N ILE A 314 -30.45 -10.46 -15.76
CA ILE A 314 -29.74 -11.08 -16.90
C ILE A 314 -29.73 -10.21 -18.17
N THR A 315 -30.55 -9.16 -18.22
CA THR A 315 -30.51 -8.08 -19.22
C THR A 315 -29.20 -7.29 -19.26
N ALA A 316 -28.36 -7.35 -18.21
CA ALA A 316 -27.04 -6.71 -18.16
C ALA A 316 -25.97 -7.44 -19.01
N THR A 317 -26.22 -8.66 -19.51
CA THR A 317 -25.24 -9.55 -20.17
C THR A 317 -24.77 -9.11 -21.57
N HIS A 318 -25.33 -8.03 -22.13
CA HIS A 318 -24.86 -7.51 -23.42
C HIS A 318 -23.47 -6.86 -23.34
N ASN A 319 -23.10 -6.32 -22.17
CA ASN A 319 -21.80 -5.69 -21.97
C ASN A 319 -20.92 -6.59 -21.09
N PRO A 320 -19.75 -7.06 -21.55
CA PRO A 320 -18.86 -7.89 -20.76
C PRO A 320 -18.33 -7.19 -19.49
N LEU A 321 -18.38 -5.85 -19.39
CA LEU A 321 -17.99 -5.14 -18.17
C LEU A 321 -18.99 -5.26 -17.01
N SER A 322 -20.27 -5.52 -17.30
CA SER A 322 -21.30 -5.61 -16.25
C SER A 322 -21.13 -6.89 -15.41
N VAL A 323 -20.67 -7.98 -16.03
CA VAL A 323 -20.46 -9.27 -15.34
C VAL A 323 -19.31 -9.21 -14.33
N VAL A 324 -18.42 -8.22 -14.44
CA VAL A 324 -17.33 -7.97 -13.48
C VAL A 324 -17.61 -6.79 -12.53
N ALA A 325 -18.87 -6.40 -12.35
CA ALA A 325 -19.26 -5.37 -11.36
C ALA A 325 -18.93 -5.80 -9.92
N PHE A 326 -19.26 -7.03 -9.54
CA PHE A 326 -18.99 -7.55 -8.19
C PHE A 326 -17.50 -7.55 -7.80
N PRO A 327 -16.57 -8.14 -8.59
CA PRO A 327 -15.15 -8.13 -8.23
C PRO A 327 -14.56 -6.70 -8.21
N ARG A 328 -15.06 -5.76 -9.02
CA ARG A 328 -14.69 -4.34 -8.91
C ARG A 328 -15.18 -3.70 -7.60
N ARG A 329 -16.38 -4.04 -7.12
CA ARG A 329 -16.83 -3.63 -5.78
C ARG A 329 -15.94 -4.21 -4.69
N LEU A 330 -15.52 -5.48 -4.79
CA LEU A 330 -14.58 -6.08 -3.83
C LEU A 330 -13.26 -5.31 -3.76
N VAL A 331 -12.71 -4.90 -4.90
CA VAL A 331 -11.51 -4.05 -4.97
C VAL A 331 -11.71 -2.76 -4.18
N ILE A 332 -12.81 -2.04 -4.43
CA ILE A 332 -13.13 -0.78 -3.73
C ILE A 332 -13.26 -1.02 -2.22
N SER A 333 -14.03 -2.04 -1.83
CA SER A 333 -14.25 -2.39 -0.42
C SER A 333 -12.95 -2.71 0.31
N THR A 334 -12.07 -3.47 -0.34
CA THR A 334 -10.76 -3.85 0.21
C THR A 334 -9.85 -2.63 0.37
N LEU A 335 -9.85 -1.71 -0.59
CA LEU A 335 -9.10 -0.45 -0.51
C LEU A 335 -9.61 0.47 0.60
N ILE A 336 -10.92 0.57 0.78
CA ILE A 336 -11.52 1.34 1.88
C ILE A 336 -11.06 0.78 3.23
N ALA A 337 -11.13 -0.55 3.41
CA ALA A 337 -10.65 -1.20 4.63
C ALA A 337 -9.14 -0.97 4.85
N TYR A 338 -8.36 -1.05 3.77
CA TYR A 338 -6.93 -0.77 3.77
C TYR A 338 -6.65 0.64 4.29
N ILE A 339 -7.27 1.68 3.73
CA ILE A 339 -7.04 3.08 4.12
C ILE A 339 -7.51 3.36 5.54
N ARG A 340 -8.69 2.86 5.94
CA ARG A 340 -9.21 3.00 7.31
C ARG A 340 -8.24 2.46 8.35
N ARG A 341 -7.57 1.33 8.06
CA ARG A 341 -6.54 0.80 8.97
C ARG A 341 -5.37 1.78 9.16
N ARG A 342 -4.94 2.48 8.11
CA ARG A 342 -3.81 3.43 8.19
C ARG A 342 -4.21 4.67 8.97
N TYR A 343 -5.43 5.16 8.77
CA TYR A 343 -5.99 6.20 9.62
C TYR A 343 -5.96 5.81 11.10
N LEU A 344 -6.38 4.59 11.44
CA LEU A 344 -6.36 4.11 12.83
C LEU A 344 -4.95 3.95 13.39
N ASN A 345 -3.99 3.49 12.58
CA ASN A 345 -2.58 3.43 12.99
C ASN A 345 -2.01 4.82 13.28
N LEU A 346 -2.42 5.85 12.55
CA LEU A 346 -2.01 7.23 12.86
C LEU A 346 -2.60 7.68 14.21
N VAL A 347 -3.89 7.42 14.44
CA VAL A 347 -4.56 7.76 15.70
C VAL A 347 -3.97 7.00 16.89
N SER A 348 -3.57 5.73 16.72
CA SER A 348 -2.98 4.93 17.81
C SER A 348 -1.64 5.48 18.29
N ILE A 349 -0.79 5.99 17.38
CA ILE A 349 0.49 6.60 17.74
C ILE A 349 0.29 7.86 18.61
N GLN A 350 -0.79 8.62 18.38
CA GLN A 350 -1.09 9.79 19.22
C GLN A 350 -1.39 9.40 20.67
N ASN A 351 -2.13 8.32 20.88
CA ASN A 351 -2.61 7.89 22.18
C ASN A 351 -1.93 6.59 22.62
N SER A 352 -0.68 6.68 23.10
CA SER A 352 0.09 5.53 23.64
C SER A 352 -0.55 4.86 24.88
N SER A 353 -1.68 5.37 25.39
CA SER A 353 -2.48 4.75 26.44
C SER A 353 -3.95 4.73 26.03
N PHE A 354 -4.36 3.70 25.31
CA PHE A 354 -5.76 3.47 24.97
C PHE A 354 -6.56 3.16 26.24
N LYS A 355 -7.25 4.17 26.81
CA LYS A 355 -8.40 3.95 27.70
C LYS A 355 -9.67 4.14 26.87
N PRO A 356 -10.50 3.11 26.66
CA PRO A 356 -11.59 3.09 25.67
C PRO A 356 -12.74 4.08 25.93
N HIS A 357 -12.64 5.01 26.89
CA HIS A 357 -13.74 5.89 27.32
C HIS A 357 -13.37 7.38 27.32
N THR A 358 -12.27 7.79 26.68
CA THR A 358 -11.95 9.22 26.55
C THR A 358 -12.47 9.78 25.23
N MET A 359 -13.39 10.75 25.36
CA MET A 359 -14.14 11.42 24.29
C MET A 359 -13.26 11.88 23.11
N ARG A 360 -13.89 11.90 21.93
CA ARG A 360 -13.42 12.35 20.59
C ARG A 360 -12.82 13.77 20.51
N HIS A 361 -12.59 14.46 21.62
CA HIS A 361 -12.25 15.89 21.66
C HIS A 361 -10.88 16.19 22.28
N ASN A 362 -10.18 15.18 22.81
CA ASN A 362 -8.90 15.35 23.52
C ASN A 362 -7.67 14.89 22.73
N TYR A 363 -7.75 14.76 21.41
CA TYR A 363 -6.66 14.23 20.57
C TYR A 363 -5.39 15.11 20.53
N LEU A 364 -5.50 16.40 20.88
CA LEU A 364 -4.39 17.35 20.81
C LEU A 364 -3.72 17.64 22.16
N ALA A 365 -4.25 17.13 23.27
CA ALA A 365 -3.83 17.56 24.61
C ALA A 365 -2.61 16.80 25.19
N SER A 366 -2.16 15.71 24.54
CA SER A 366 -1.21 14.76 25.14
C SER A 366 0.13 14.60 24.43
N PHE A 367 0.52 15.51 23.52
CA PHE A 367 1.83 15.46 22.85
C PHE A 367 3.01 15.31 23.82
N SER A 368 2.94 15.95 24.99
CA SER A 368 3.97 15.89 26.04
C SER A 368 4.05 14.55 26.79
N LYS A 369 3.04 13.67 26.67
CA LYS A 369 2.95 12.36 27.35
C LYS A 369 3.02 11.16 26.39
N SER A 370 3.12 11.42 25.09
CA SER A 370 3.11 10.39 24.04
C SER A 370 4.53 10.12 23.51
N ASN A 371 4.65 9.27 22.48
CA ASN A 371 5.91 8.99 21.76
C ASN A 371 6.55 10.25 21.15
N TYR A 372 5.80 11.36 21.10
CA TYR A 372 6.23 12.68 20.62
C TYR A 372 7.00 13.52 21.64
N SER A 373 7.12 13.08 22.90
CA SER A 373 7.71 13.88 24.00
C SER A 373 9.22 14.18 23.84
N SER A 374 9.91 13.50 22.93
CA SER A 374 11.32 13.71 22.63
C SER A 374 11.62 13.54 21.14
N TRP A 375 12.76 14.07 20.69
CA TRP A 375 13.25 13.82 19.34
C TRP A 375 13.52 12.32 19.15
N ASN A 376 12.92 11.73 18.11
CA ASN A 376 13.11 10.34 17.75
C ASN A 376 13.18 10.24 16.23
N SER A 377 14.33 9.81 15.71
CA SER A 377 14.56 9.62 14.27
C SER A 377 13.53 8.69 13.64
N ASP A 378 13.15 7.63 14.35
CA ASP A 378 12.22 6.62 13.82
C ASP A 378 10.81 7.19 13.65
N LEU A 379 10.42 8.13 14.52
CA LEU A 379 9.15 8.83 14.43
C LEU A 379 9.14 9.83 13.28
N PHE A 380 10.25 10.56 13.08
CA PHE A 380 10.41 11.45 11.94
C PHE A 380 10.36 10.67 10.62
N ASP A 381 11.13 9.59 10.51
CA ASP A 381 11.17 8.71 9.34
C ASP A 381 9.81 8.08 9.07
N PHE A 382 9.09 7.68 10.12
CA PHE A 382 7.71 7.17 10.00
C PHE A 382 6.77 8.23 9.43
N ILE A 383 6.80 9.46 9.92
CA ILE A 383 5.90 10.54 9.46
C ILE A 383 6.20 10.88 7.99
N VAL A 384 7.48 11.11 7.67
CA VAL A 384 7.91 11.44 6.30
C VAL A 384 7.61 10.29 5.34
N GLY A 385 7.90 9.05 5.75
CA GLY A 385 7.60 7.84 4.99
C GLY A 385 6.10 7.65 4.77
N SER A 386 5.27 7.86 5.79
CA SER A 386 3.81 7.77 5.69
C SER A 386 3.24 8.82 4.74
N ARG A 387 3.78 10.05 4.77
CA ARG A 387 3.40 11.12 3.83
C ARG A 387 3.76 10.78 2.39
N ALA A 388 4.97 10.26 2.16
CA ALA A 388 5.39 9.83 0.84
C ALA A 388 4.52 8.66 0.33
N ALA A 389 4.27 7.67 1.18
CA ALA A 389 3.48 6.50 0.84
C ALA A 389 2.02 6.83 0.51
N ILE A 390 1.36 7.69 1.30
CA ILE A 390 -0.05 8.05 1.01
C ILE A 390 -0.17 8.85 -0.28
N ARG A 391 0.82 9.67 -0.63
CA ARG A 391 0.83 10.43 -1.88
C ARG A 391 1.04 9.54 -3.10
N VAL A 392 1.94 8.55 -3.01
CA VAL A 392 2.11 7.54 -4.06
C VAL A 392 0.81 6.77 -4.24
N PHE A 393 0.23 6.28 -3.13
CA PHE A 393 -1.04 5.57 -3.14
C PHE A 393 -2.19 6.40 -3.76
N ALA A 394 -2.28 7.70 -3.47
CA ALA A 394 -3.26 8.59 -4.08
C ALA A 394 -3.13 8.62 -5.61
N GLY A 395 -1.90 8.72 -6.12
CA GLY A 395 -1.62 8.64 -7.56
C GLY A 395 -2.00 7.28 -8.17
N GLU A 396 -1.76 6.18 -7.45
CA GLU A 396 -2.16 4.84 -7.89
C GLU A 396 -3.69 4.70 -8.00
N MET A 397 -4.45 5.35 -7.11
CA MET A 397 -5.91 5.35 -7.16
C MET A 397 -6.44 6.20 -8.34
N ASP A 398 -5.81 7.35 -8.62
CA ASP A 398 -6.13 8.16 -9.80
C ASP A 398 -5.82 7.39 -11.11
N ASP A 399 -4.76 6.57 -11.13
CA ASP A 399 -4.47 5.69 -12.27
C ASP A 399 -5.56 4.62 -12.48
N ASN A 400 -6.04 4.00 -11.41
CA ASN A 400 -7.15 3.04 -11.50
C ASN A 400 -8.43 3.73 -12.02
N ALA A 401 -8.73 4.94 -11.54
CA ALA A 401 -9.86 5.73 -12.02
C ALA A 401 -9.73 6.09 -13.51
N THR A 402 -8.50 6.37 -13.97
CA THR A 402 -8.19 6.61 -15.38
C THR A 402 -8.36 5.34 -16.23
N ALA A 403 -7.90 4.19 -15.75
CA ALA A 403 -8.04 2.90 -16.44
C ALA A 403 -9.51 2.52 -16.67
N LEU A 404 -10.39 2.90 -15.75
CA LEU A 404 -11.84 2.71 -15.80
C LEU A 404 -12.62 3.85 -16.47
N ALA A 405 -11.92 4.84 -17.03
CA ALA A 405 -12.52 6.02 -17.68
C ALA A 405 -13.49 6.83 -16.79
N LEU A 406 -13.30 6.83 -15.47
CA LEU A 406 -14.22 7.50 -14.53
C LEU A 406 -14.23 9.02 -14.68
N HIS A 407 -13.15 9.60 -15.23
CA HIS A 407 -13.03 11.05 -15.45
C HIS A 407 -13.64 11.53 -16.78
N ASN A 408 -13.99 10.61 -17.69
CA ASN A 408 -14.55 11.00 -18.98
C ASN A 408 -16.04 11.34 -18.82
N THR A 409 -16.45 12.48 -19.38
CA THR A 409 -17.87 12.83 -19.53
C THR A 409 -18.49 11.93 -20.61
N PRO A 410 -19.80 11.62 -20.51
CA PRO A 410 -20.49 10.80 -21.52
C PRO A 410 -20.40 11.35 -22.96
N SER A 411 -20.08 12.64 -23.12
CA SER A 411 -19.93 13.33 -24.41
C SER A 411 -18.65 13.00 -25.17
N ASP A 412 -17.60 12.59 -24.46
CA ASP A 412 -16.23 12.57 -25.01
C ASP A 412 -15.86 11.21 -25.62
N CYS A 413 -16.70 10.20 -25.43
CA CYS A 413 -16.51 8.86 -25.95
C CYS A 413 -17.63 8.53 -26.94
N GLY A 414 -17.30 8.37 -28.22
CA GLY A 414 -18.29 8.03 -29.25
C GLY A 414 -19.08 6.76 -28.92
N ALA A 415 -20.42 6.85 -29.04
CA ALA A 415 -21.52 5.86 -29.16
C ALA A 415 -21.48 4.46 -28.50
N ALA A 416 -20.36 3.95 -27.99
CA ALA A 416 -20.21 2.62 -27.39
C ALA A 416 -19.44 2.64 -26.06
N ALA A 417 -19.33 3.81 -25.42
CA ALA A 417 -18.78 3.89 -24.08
C ALA A 417 -19.75 3.25 -23.09
N ALA A 418 -19.35 2.11 -22.52
CA ALA A 418 -20.03 1.49 -21.40
C ALA A 418 -20.39 2.57 -20.36
N VAL A 419 -21.68 2.74 -20.10
CA VAL A 419 -22.16 3.65 -19.05
C VAL A 419 -21.54 3.19 -17.75
N VAL A 420 -20.57 3.95 -17.26
CA VAL A 420 -19.96 3.72 -15.94
C VAL A 420 -21.06 3.90 -14.90
N GLU A 421 -21.33 2.85 -14.13
CA GLU A 421 -22.39 2.83 -13.14
C GLU A 421 -22.08 3.80 -11.98
N GLN A 422 -23.11 4.46 -11.44
CA GLN A 422 -22.94 5.51 -10.43
C GLN A 422 -22.24 5.01 -9.16
N TRP A 423 -22.56 3.78 -8.71
CA TRP A 423 -21.92 3.19 -7.53
C TRP A 423 -20.40 3.08 -7.66
N GLU A 424 -19.88 2.91 -8.88
CA GLU A 424 -18.45 2.80 -9.11
C GLU A 424 -17.79 4.17 -8.93
N ARG A 425 -18.38 5.22 -9.51
CA ARG A 425 -17.92 6.61 -9.33
C ARG A 425 -17.92 6.99 -7.84
N ASP A 426 -19.00 6.69 -7.13
CA ASP A 426 -19.15 7.00 -5.71
C ASP A 426 -18.14 6.21 -4.85
N GLY A 427 -17.90 4.95 -5.17
CA GLY A 427 -16.93 4.09 -4.49
C GLY A 427 -15.49 4.58 -4.64
N TRP A 428 -15.07 4.94 -5.86
CA TRP A 428 -13.73 5.52 -6.09
C TRP A 428 -13.60 6.93 -5.50
N GLN A 429 -14.67 7.73 -5.53
CA GLN A 429 -14.69 9.03 -4.86
C GLN A 429 -14.50 8.88 -3.35
N SER A 430 -15.15 7.90 -2.72
CA SER A 430 -14.98 7.58 -1.29
C SER A 430 -13.54 7.22 -0.95
N ILE A 431 -12.85 6.48 -1.82
CA ILE A 431 -11.42 6.15 -1.66
C ILE A 431 -10.56 7.42 -1.69
N ARG A 432 -10.82 8.34 -2.63
CA ARG A 432 -10.07 9.59 -2.75
C ARG A 432 -10.28 10.48 -1.53
N GLU A 433 -11.51 10.61 -1.04
CA GLU A 433 -11.85 11.37 0.17
C GLU A 433 -11.15 10.79 1.41
N LEU A 434 -11.21 9.48 1.62
CA LEU A 434 -10.52 8.84 2.74
C LEU A 434 -9.00 8.99 2.65
N THR A 435 -8.43 8.90 1.46
CA THR A 435 -6.99 9.11 1.22
C THR A 435 -6.59 10.55 1.57
N ALA A 436 -7.39 11.54 1.17
CA ALA A 436 -7.18 12.94 1.50
C ALA A 436 -7.25 13.21 3.01
N VAL A 437 -8.20 12.60 3.72
CA VAL A 437 -8.30 12.69 5.19
C VAL A 437 -7.04 12.14 5.86
N VAL A 438 -6.52 10.99 5.39
CA VAL A 438 -5.27 10.42 5.92
C VAL A 438 -4.09 11.34 5.63
N GLU A 439 -3.97 11.88 4.41
CA GLU A 439 -2.91 12.81 4.06
C GLU A 439 -2.94 14.09 4.91
N GLU A 440 -4.11 14.70 5.09
CA GLU A 440 -4.31 15.88 5.94
C GLU A 440 -3.91 15.58 7.40
N THR A 441 -4.31 14.41 7.91
CA THR A 441 -3.95 13.97 9.26
C THR A 441 -2.44 13.82 9.43
N VAL A 442 -1.76 13.17 8.47
CA VAL A 442 -0.29 13.03 8.49
C VAL A 442 0.40 14.40 8.41
N ASN A 443 -0.10 15.32 7.57
CA ASN A 443 0.45 16.68 7.46
C ASN A 443 0.29 17.48 8.76
N ALA A 444 -0.87 17.37 9.41
CA ALA A 444 -1.11 17.99 10.71
C ALA A 444 -0.14 17.42 11.76
N PHE A 445 0.11 16.11 11.76
CA PHE A 445 1.05 15.47 12.68
C PHE A 445 2.49 15.89 12.43
N ALA A 446 2.92 15.92 11.16
CA ALA A 446 4.24 16.39 10.79
C ALA A 446 4.48 17.82 11.27
N THR A 447 3.50 18.70 11.04
CA THR A 447 3.57 20.11 11.45
C THR A 447 3.60 20.24 12.97
N GLY A 448 2.72 19.53 13.68
CA GLY A 448 2.67 19.53 15.15
C GLY A 448 3.95 18.99 15.78
N TYR A 449 4.51 17.92 15.24
CA TYR A 449 5.77 17.34 15.72
C TYR A 449 6.95 18.30 15.55
N LEU A 450 7.10 18.91 14.37
CA LEU A 450 8.18 19.87 14.10
C LEU A 450 8.08 21.11 15.01
N GLN A 451 6.87 21.62 15.22
CA GLN A 451 6.64 22.74 16.14
C GLN A 451 7.00 22.36 17.58
N TYR A 452 6.59 21.18 18.04
CA TYR A 452 6.92 20.71 19.38
C TYR A 452 8.43 20.54 19.59
N VAL A 453 9.13 19.91 18.65
CA VAL A 453 10.59 19.73 18.70
C VAL A 453 11.29 21.09 18.76
N THR A 454 10.87 22.05 17.93
CA THR A 454 11.45 23.41 17.92
C THR A 454 11.26 24.11 19.27
N ILE A 455 10.07 23.99 19.88
CA ILE A 455 9.79 24.56 21.21
C ILE A 455 10.68 23.90 22.27
N GLN A 456 10.86 22.58 22.20
CA GLN A 456 11.68 21.85 23.17
C GLN A 456 13.16 22.20 23.05
N GLU A 457 13.67 22.33 21.83
CA GLU A 457 15.04 22.80 21.58
C GLU A 457 15.23 24.23 22.11
N ALA A 458 14.25 25.11 21.92
CA ALA A 458 14.29 26.46 22.49
C ALA A 458 14.34 26.43 24.04
N HIS A 459 13.58 25.54 24.69
CA HIS A 459 13.64 25.37 26.15
C HIS A 459 15.00 24.88 26.63
N VAL A 460 15.57 23.86 25.98
CA VAL A 460 16.90 23.33 26.32
C VAL A 460 17.98 24.37 26.08
N SER A 461 17.94 25.07 24.94
CA SER A 461 18.87 26.14 24.59
C SER A 461 18.81 27.30 25.60
N ASN A 462 17.61 27.71 26.01
CA ASN A 462 17.43 28.73 27.03
C ASN A 462 17.96 28.26 28.40
N GLY A 463 17.72 27.01 28.80
CA GLY A 463 18.27 26.43 30.01
C GLY A 463 19.80 26.39 30.02
N ASN A 464 20.40 26.04 28.87
CA ASN A 464 21.84 26.04 28.66
C ASN A 464 22.40 27.47 28.72
N ALA A 465 21.75 28.43 28.07
CA ALA A 465 22.14 29.84 28.11
C ALA A 465 22.10 30.41 29.54
N GLN A 466 21.10 30.05 30.34
CA GLN A 466 21.03 30.44 31.75
C GLN A 466 22.17 29.83 32.57
N SER A 467 22.50 28.57 32.33
CA SER A 467 23.62 27.89 32.99
C SER A 467 24.96 28.53 32.63
N LEU A 468 25.19 28.82 31.35
CA LEU A 468 26.38 29.53 30.86
C LEU A 468 26.47 30.96 31.42
N ALA A 469 25.34 31.66 31.54
CA ALA A 469 25.30 32.98 32.15
C ALA A 469 25.74 32.94 33.62
N ARG A 470 25.29 31.93 34.38
CA ARG A 470 25.71 31.73 35.78
C ARG A 470 27.22 31.48 35.89
N ILE A 471 27.78 30.63 35.03
CA ILE A 471 29.22 30.35 35.00
C ILE A 471 30.01 31.62 34.63
N THR A 472 29.60 32.34 33.59
CA THR A 472 30.28 33.55 33.13
C THR A 472 30.31 34.63 34.22
N VAL A 473 29.22 34.79 34.97
CA VAL A 473 29.16 35.68 36.13
C VAL A 473 30.17 35.26 37.20
N LEU A 474 30.24 33.96 37.51
CA LEU A 474 31.19 33.43 38.49
C LEU A 474 32.65 33.68 38.06
N THR A 475 32.96 33.40 36.80
CA THR A 475 34.28 33.63 36.18
C THR A 475 34.65 35.12 36.17
N MET A 476 33.70 36.00 35.84
CA MET A 476 33.91 37.46 35.86
C MET A 476 34.27 37.99 37.25
N LEU A 477 33.77 37.33 38.32
CA LEU A 477 34.08 37.70 39.70
C LEU A 477 35.43 37.11 40.17
N PHE A 478 35.70 35.85 39.86
CA PHE A 478 36.91 35.16 40.36
C PHE A 478 38.18 35.48 39.58
N ILE A 479 38.13 35.74 38.27
CA ILE A 479 39.36 36.03 37.50
C ILE A 479 40.08 37.27 38.04
N PRO A 480 39.44 38.44 38.20
CA PRO A 480 40.13 39.63 38.72
C PRO A 480 40.61 39.45 40.15
N LEU A 481 39.85 38.72 40.98
CA LEU A 481 40.24 38.45 42.36
C LEU A 481 41.46 37.53 42.43
N SER A 482 41.50 36.51 41.56
CA SER A 482 42.61 35.56 41.48
C SER A 482 43.87 36.20 40.88
N THR A 483 43.73 37.12 39.92
CA THR A 483 44.89 37.86 39.39
C THR A 483 45.48 38.79 40.45
N VAL A 484 44.66 39.48 41.24
CA VAL A 484 45.14 40.27 42.38
C VAL A 484 45.86 39.38 43.40
N ALA A 485 45.26 38.24 43.78
CA ALA A 485 45.88 37.29 44.69
C ALA A 485 47.22 36.74 44.15
N SER A 486 47.29 36.43 42.85
CA SER A 486 48.50 35.94 42.19
C SER A 486 49.61 36.99 42.15
N ILE A 487 49.29 38.24 41.81
CA ILE A 487 50.25 39.35 41.79
C ILE A 487 50.84 39.59 43.18
N PHE A 488 50.00 39.61 44.22
CA PHE A 488 50.47 39.76 45.60
C PHE A 488 51.12 38.49 46.19
N SER A 489 50.97 37.33 45.54
CA SER A 489 51.66 36.09 45.89
C SER A 489 53.10 36.02 45.34
N MET A 490 53.47 36.91 44.41
CA MET A 490 54.87 37.13 44.04
C MET A 490 55.52 37.96 45.17
N GLY A 491 56.30 37.29 46.02
CA GLY A 491 56.74 37.81 47.33
C GLY A 491 57.44 39.19 47.34
N GLY A 492 57.49 39.79 48.54
CA GLY A 492 58.05 41.12 48.83
C GLY A 492 57.45 41.70 50.12
N ASP A 493 57.50 43.02 50.30
CA ASP A 493 56.95 43.75 51.48
C ASP A 493 55.44 43.57 51.74
N PHE A 494 54.73 42.82 50.89
CA PHE A 494 53.28 42.60 50.93
C PHE A 494 52.88 41.28 51.60
N LEU A 495 53.84 40.50 52.09
CA LEU A 495 53.60 39.26 52.82
C LEU A 495 52.86 39.50 54.15
N PRO A 496 52.06 38.53 54.64
CA PRO A 496 51.39 38.66 55.92
C PRO A 496 52.41 38.78 57.06
N GLY A 497 52.47 39.95 57.70
CA GLY A 497 53.44 40.29 58.75
C GLY A 497 54.45 41.39 58.35
N GLU A 498 54.52 41.75 57.08
CA GLU A 498 55.39 42.81 56.56
C GLU A 498 54.71 44.19 56.52
N ASN A 499 55.51 45.26 56.42
CA ASN A 499 55.06 46.65 56.56
C ASN A 499 53.96 47.09 55.57
N ARG A 500 53.76 46.38 54.44
CA ARG A 500 52.75 46.71 53.42
C ARG A 500 51.65 45.67 53.25
N ALA A 501 51.50 44.73 54.19
CA ALA A 501 50.44 43.71 54.16
C ALA A 501 49.01 44.30 54.04
N TRP A 502 48.78 45.51 54.57
CA TRP A 502 47.48 46.18 54.53
C TRP A 502 47.03 46.58 53.12
N VAL A 503 47.98 46.74 52.18
CA VAL A 503 47.70 47.16 50.79
C VAL A 503 46.86 46.11 50.06
N PHE A 504 47.04 44.82 50.36
CA PHE A 504 46.22 43.74 49.82
C PHE A 504 44.73 43.96 50.13
N TRP A 505 44.39 44.24 51.39
CA TRP A 505 43.01 44.46 51.82
C TRP A 505 42.42 45.74 51.22
N VAL A 506 43.23 46.80 51.12
CA VAL A 506 42.80 48.08 50.54
C VAL A 506 42.59 48.01 49.03
N VAL A 507 43.18 47.04 48.31
CA VAL A 507 42.92 46.83 46.88
C VAL A 507 41.81 45.79 46.66
N ALA A 508 41.82 44.69 47.41
CA ALA A 508 40.88 43.59 47.24
C ALA A 508 39.44 43.95 47.62
N ILE A 509 39.24 44.68 48.74
CA ILE A 509 37.90 45.03 49.21
C ILE A 509 37.17 45.99 48.24
N PRO A 510 37.79 47.09 47.77
CA PRO A 510 37.14 47.97 46.80
C PRO A 510 36.90 47.27 45.47
N LEU A 511 37.81 46.40 45.02
CA LEU A 511 37.61 45.65 43.78
C LEU A 511 36.41 44.69 43.89
N LEU A 512 36.28 43.96 45.01
CA LEU A 512 35.12 43.14 45.30
C LEU A 512 33.84 43.96 45.39
N ALA A 513 33.88 45.12 46.06
CA ALA A 513 32.74 46.02 46.18
C ALA A 513 32.28 46.54 44.81
N VAL A 514 33.21 46.93 43.93
CA VAL A 514 32.92 47.39 42.58
C VAL A 514 32.34 46.26 41.72
N LEU A 515 32.91 45.05 41.78
CA LEU A 515 32.39 43.90 41.03
C LEU A 515 30.99 43.48 41.52
N ALA A 516 30.77 43.43 42.84
CA ALA A 516 29.47 43.14 43.43
C ALA A 516 28.44 44.23 43.11
N TRP A 517 28.85 45.49 43.15
CA TRP A 517 28.02 46.64 42.75
C TRP A 517 27.60 46.54 41.28
N LEU A 518 28.56 46.29 40.37
CA LEU A 518 28.28 46.13 38.94
C LEU A 518 27.33 44.95 38.67
N TYR A 519 27.51 43.85 39.40
CA TYR A 519 26.61 42.71 39.33
C TYR A 519 25.18 43.06 39.77
N TRP A 520 25.03 43.66 40.96
CA TRP A 520 23.73 44.07 41.50
C TRP A 520 23.06 45.13 40.64
N TYR A 521 23.81 46.12 40.16
CA TYR A 521 23.32 47.16 39.26
C TYR A 521 22.78 46.55 37.96
N ARG A 522 23.51 45.60 37.35
CA ARG A 522 23.02 44.88 36.16
C ARG A 522 21.76 44.07 36.44
N GLN A 523 21.68 43.39 37.59
CA GLN A 523 20.52 42.57 37.95
C GLN A 523 19.27 43.42 38.20
N ILE A 524 19.41 44.54 38.93
CA ILE A 524 18.33 45.50 39.16
C ILE A 524 17.87 46.10 37.84
N MET A 525 18.79 46.54 36.98
CA MET A 525 18.45 47.12 35.68
C MET A 525 17.72 46.14 34.76
N ARG A 526 18.05 44.84 34.81
CA ARG A 526 17.30 43.80 34.09
C ARG A 526 15.87 43.67 34.63
N ALA A 527 15.71 43.52 35.94
CA ALA A 527 14.39 43.40 36.58
C ALA A 527 13.50 44.64 36.34
N TRP A 528 14.10 45.83 36.31
CA TRP A 528 13.40 47.08 35.98
C TRP A 528 12.96 47.14 34.51
N ARG A 529 13.79 46.62 33.60
CA ARG A 529 13.47 46.57 32.16
C ARG A 529 12.35 45.58 31.87
N GLU A 530 12.41 44.38 32.44
CA GLU A 530 11.35 43.36 32.33
C GLU A 530 10.00 43.88 32.85
N ARG A 531 9.99 44.56 34.01
CA ARG A 531 8.77 45.21 34.53
C ARG A 531 8.24 46.30 33.61
N LYS A 532 9.11 47.10 32.99
CA LYS A 532 8.68 48.12 32.01
C LYS A 532 8.06 47.49 30.77
N GLU A 533 8.68 46.44 30.24
CA GLU A 533 8.19 45.74 29.03
C GLU A 533 6.89 44.99 29.28
N ALA A 534 6.67 44.42 30.48
CA ALA A 534 5.40 43.80 30.86
C ALA A 534 4.25 44.81 31.01
N VAL A 535 4.56 46.07 31.35
CA VAL A 535 3.57 47.12 31.59
C VAL A 535 3.23 47.88 30.30
N LEU A 536 4.14 47.96 29.32
CA LEU A 536 3.93 48.65 28.05
C LEU A 536 2.76 48.15 27.16
N PRO A 537 2.46 46.84 27.02
CA PRO A 537 1.30 46.38 26.24
C PRO A 537 -0.05 46.69 26.93
N LEU A 538 -0.08 46.73 28.27
CA LEU A 538 -1.29 47.10 29.04
C LEU A 538 -1.73 48.55 28.85
N PHE A 539 -0.82 49.44 28.42
CA PHE A 539 -1.13 50.83 28.13
C PHE A 539 -1.48 51.09 26.65
N ARG A 540 -1.20 50.14 25.74
CA ARG A 540 -1.50 50.27 24.30
C ARG A 540 -2.90 49.79 23.92
N GLU A 541 -3.54 48.96 24.74
CA GLU A 541 -4.93 48.52 24.57
C GLU A 541 -5.99 49.54 25.04
N LYS A 542 -5.55 50.70 25.56
CA LYS A 542 -6.42 51.75 26.11
C LYS A 542 -6.37 53.10 25.37
N SER A 543 -5.76 53.17 24.20
CA SER A 543 -5.88 54.30 23.26
C SER A 543 -6.40 53.82 21.93
#